data_AF-A0A5M3Z1L8-F1
#
_entry.id   AF-A0A5M3Z1L8-F1
#
_cell.length_a   1.000
_cell.length_b   1.000
_cell.length_c   1.000
_cell.angle_alpha   90.00
_cell.angle_beta   90.00
_cell.angle_gamma   90.00
#
_symmetry.space_group_name_H-M   'P 1'
#
loop_
_entity.id
_entity.type
_entity.pdbx_description
1 polymer ?
#
loop_
_entity_poly.entity_id
_entity_poly.type
_entity_poly.pdbx_seq_one_letter_code
_entity_poly.pdbx_strand_id
1 'polypeptide(L)'
;MAPECHLLRLPPELHLLIASLLGFPDVLRLRFTSRYFHQLIPPLTHPQLLQAETTDYAIAHDLYACRYCLRLRSAVRFADRMLRRRRGRSGRDAGKRFCVECGMQPRRGEARYGPGAQLVIQGVFVVICVACKEFAIGGCDRFGRGTPYCARCWETKERQREVELEGEKG
;
A
#
# COMPACT_ATOMS: atom_id res chain seq x y z
N MET A 1 -0.19 43.91 -9.57
CA MET A 1 -1.58 43.44 -9.35
C MET A 1 -1.57 41.93 -9.44
N ALA A 2 -1.81 41.22 -8.34
CA ALA A 2 -1.94 39.76 -8.38
C ALA A 2 -3.28 39.42 -9.06
N PRO A 3 -3.34 38.40 -9.95
CA PRO A 3 -4.59 38.00 -10.57
C PRO A 3 -5.54 37.55 -9.48
N GLU A 4 -6.69 38.21 -9.36
CA GLU A 4 -7.74 37.77 -8.46
C GLU A 4 -8.17 36.36 -8.89
N CYS A 5 -8.03 35.39 -8.00
CA CYS A 5 -8.35 34.01 -8.31
C CYS A 5 -9.88 33.85 -8.38
N HIS A 6 -10.46 34.18 -9.53
CA HIS A 6 -11.90 34.20 -9.81
C HIS A 6 -12.62 32.89 -9.50
N LEU A 7 -11.90 31.76 -9.57
CA LEU A 7 -12.47 30.44 -9.30
C LEU A 7 -12.94 30.34 -7.84
N LEU A 8 -12.13 30.75 -6.86
CA LEU A 8 -12.46 30.61 -5.44
C LEU A 8 -13.59 31.54 -4.96
N ARG A 9 -14.00 32.52 -5.79
CA ARG A 9 -15.16 33.40 -5.53
C ARG A 9 -16.49 32.75 -5.92
N LEU A 10 -16.48 31.62 -6.62
CA LEU A 10 -17.70 30.90 -6.97
C LEU A 10 -18.34 30.27 -5.70
N PRO A 11 -19.67 30.17 -5.65
CA PRO A 11 -20.34 29.39 -4.62
C PRO A 11 -19.86 27.93 -4.57
N PRO A 12 -19.84 27.27 -3.40
CA PRO A 12 -19.43 25.88 -3.24
C PRO A 12 -20.19 24.89 -4.15
N GLU A 13 -21.45 25.17 -4.47
CA GLU A 13 -22.29 24.35 -5.34
C GLU A 13 -21.74 24.32 -6.77
N LEU A 14 -21.26 25.46 -7.28
CA LEU A 14 -20.63 25.53 -8.60
C LEU A 14 -19.30 24.80 -8.62
N HIS A 15 -18.54 24.86 -7.52
CA HIS A 15 -17.31 24.08 -7.39
C HIS A 15 -17.56 22.57 -7.40
N LEU A 16 -18.62 22.10 -6.73
CA LEU A 16 -19.04 20.70 -6.79
C LEU A 16 -19.50 20.30 -8.19
N LEU A 17 -20.24 21.17 -8.89
CA LEU A 17 -20.66 20.94 -10.26
C LEU A 17 -19.44 20.81 -11.19
N ILE A 18 -18.48 21.74 -11.09
CA ILE A 18 -17.21 21.67 -11.84
C ILE A 18 -16.50 20.34 -11.53
N ALA A 19 -16.36 19.99 -10.26
CA ALA A 19 -15.72 18.73 -9.86
C ALA A 19 -16.45 17.49 -10.40
N SER A 20 -17.78 17.54 -10.55
CA SER A 20 -18.59 16.44 -11.10
C SER A 20 -18.41 16.27 -12.61
N LEU A 21 -18.06 17.35 -13.32
CA LEU A 21 -17.76 17.34 -14.75
C LEU A 21 -16.31 16.94 -15.05
N LEU A 22 -15.43 17.01 -14.05
CA LEU A 22 -14.04 16.59 -14.18
C LEU A 22 -13.93 15.06 -14.06
N GLY A 23 -13.44 14.44 -15.13
CA GLY A 23 -12.97 13.06 -15.09
C GLY A 23 -11.67 12.91 -14.29
N PHE A 24 -11.24 11.67 -14.10
CA PHE A 24 -9.90 11.40 -13.61
C PHE A 24 -8.86 11.60 -14.76
N PRO A 25 -7.66 12.19 -14.52
CA PRO A 25 -7.05 12.57 -13.24
C PRO A 25 -7.38 13.98 -12.75
N ASP A 26 -8.14 14.76 -13.51
CA ASP A 26 -8.28 16.20 -13.27
C ASP A 26 -9.03 16.52 -11.98
N VAL A 27 -10.02 15.71 -11.62
CA VAL A 27 -10.68 15.81 -10.30
C VAL A 27 -9.70 15.60 -9.14
N LEU A 28 -8.71 14.71 -9.28
CA LEU A 28 -7.66 14.56 -8.26
C LEU A 28 -6.71 15.75 -8.24
N ARG A 29 -6.32 16.25 -9.41
CA ARG A 29 -5.46 17.44 -9.51
C ARG A 29 -6.11 18.62 -8.80
N LEU A 30 -7.40 18.86 -9.06
CA LEU A 30 -8.18 19.90 -8.38
C LEU A 30 -8.23 19.67 -6.85
N ARG A 31 -8.40 18.42 -6.41
CA ARG A 31 -8.37 18.08 -4.98
C ARG A 31 -7.01 18.31 -4.30
N PHE A 32 -5.92 18.30 -5.06
CA PHE A 32 -4.58 18.50 -4.53
C PHE A 32 -4.09 19.96 -4.64
N THR A 33 -4.78 20.83 -5.38
CA THR A 33 -4.36 22.24 -5.51
C THR A 33 -4.66 23.09 -4.28
N SER A 34 -5.72 22.78 -3.53
CA SER A 34 -6.09 23.55 -2.34
C SER A 34 -6.73 22.70 -1.25
N ARG A 35 -6.54 23.12 0.01
CA ARG A 35 -7.22 22.51 1.17
C ARG A 35 -8.75 22.61 1.05
N TYR A 36 -9.24 23.69 0.47
CA TYR A 36 -10.67 23.92 0.22
C TYR A 36 -11.26 22.85 -0.70
N PHE A 37 -10.66 22.64 -1.88
CA PHE A 37 -11.12 21.61 -2.82
C PHE A 37 -10.95 20.20 -2.27
N HIS A 38 -9.89 19.97 -1.49
CA HIS A 38 -9.67 18.70 -0.82
C HIS A 38 -10.83 18.31 0.10
N GLN A 39 -11.37 19.28 0.85
CA GLN A 39 -12.48 19.10 1.78
C GLN A 39 -13.83 19.08 1.07
N LEU A 40 -14.01 19.95 0.06
CA LEU A 40 -15.27 20.06 -0.65
C LEU A 40 -15.55 18.86 -1.55
N ILE A 41 -14.56 18.41 -2.31
CA ILE A 41 -14.75 17.33 -3.29
C ILE A 41 -14.68 15.98 -2.57
N PRO A 42 -15.73 15.14 -2.69
CA PRO A 42 -15.82 13.89 -1.97
C PRO A 42 -14.66 12.94 -2.28
N PRO A 43 -14.31 12.04 -1.33
CA PRO A 43 -13.36 10.97 -1.60
C PRO A 43 -13.78 10.15 -2.82
N LEU A 44 -12.81 9.82 -3.68
CA LEU A 44 -13.08 8.96 -4.82
C LEU A 44 -13.53 7.58 -4.34
N THR A 45 -14.53 7.05 -5.02
CA THR A 45 -14.95 5.66 -4.84
C THR A 45 -13.87 4.72 -5.38
N HIS A 46 -13.89 3.48 -4.92
CA HIS A 46 -12.92 2.49 -5.39
C HIS A 46 -12.99 2.20 -6.90
N PRO A 47 -14.17 2.08 -7.55
CA PRO A 47 -14.24 1.95 -9.01
C PRO A 47 -13.60 3.13 -9.75
N GLN A 48 -13.82 4.36 -9.28
CA GLN A 48 -13.17 5.55 -9.85
C GLN A 48 -11.64 5.48 -9.70
N LEU A 49 -11.13 4.95 -8.58
CA LEU A 49 -9.69 4.72 -8.40
C LEU A 49 -9.12 3.62 -9.31
N LEU A 50 -9.91 2.61 -9.66
CA LEU A 50 -9.48 1.58 -10.61
C LEU A 50 -9.44 2.12 -12.04
N GLN A 51 -10.44 2.91 -12.44
CA GLN A 51 -10.39 3.62 -13.73
C GLN A 51 -9.23 4.62 -13.75
N ALA A 52 -8.97 5.26 -12.63
CA ALA A 52 -7.86 6.18 -12.48
C ALA A 52 -6.48 5.54 -12.66
N GLU A 53 -6.35 4.30 -12.22
CA GLU A 53 -5.14 3.52 -12.39
C GLU A 53 -4.81 3.28 -13.87
N THR A 54 -5.76 3.40 -14.80
CA THR A 54 -5.49 3.14 -16.23
C THR A 54 -4.98 4.36 -17.00
N THR A 55 -4.81 5.53 -16.38
CA THR A 55 -4.29 6.70 -17.11
C THR A 55 -2.79 6.67 -17.27
N ASP A 56 -2.30 7.36 -18.30
CA ASP A 56 -0.87 7.48 -18.59
C ASP A 56 -0.08 8.02 -17.39
N TYR A 57 -0.65 8.98 -16.65
CA TYR A 57 -0.03 9.51 -15.44
C TYR A 57 0.17 8.42 -14.37
N ALA A 58 -0.87 7.61 -14.11
CA ALA A 58 -0.81 6.55 -13.10
C ALA A 58 0.09 5.40 -13.53
N ILE A 59 0.15 5.10 -14.83
CA ILE A 59 1.06 4.10 -15.41
C ILE A 59 2.51 4.58 -15.30
N ALA A 60 2.80 5.82 -15.71
CA ALA A 60 4.15 6.39 -15.68
C ALA A 60 4.74 6.47 -14.26
N HIS A 61 3.91 6.66 -13.24
CA HIS A 61 4.32 6.74 -11.83
C HIS A 61 4.08 5.45 -11.03
N ASP A 62 3.72 4.36 -11.72
CA ASP A 62 3.43 3.05 -11.15
C ASP A 62 2.48 3.09 -9.94
N LEU A 63 1.37 3.80 -10.10
CA LEU A 63 0.34 4.00 -9.08
C LEU A 63 -0.75 2.94 -9.21
N TYR A 64 -1.27 2.49 -8.07
CA TYR A 64 -2.32 1.48 -7.94
C TYR A 64 -3.38 1.87 -6.91
N ALA A 65 -4.62 1.47 -7.15
CA ALA A 65 -5.74 1.68 -6.24
C ALA A 65 -5.69 0.74 -5.04
N CYS A 66 -5.83 1.31 -3.85
CA CYS A 66 -6.07 0.54 -2.62
C CYS A 66 -7.56 0.54 -2.28
N ARG A 67 -8.17 -0.64 -2.17
CA ARG A 67 -9.58 -0.83 -1.79
C ARG A 67 -9.95 -0.24 -0.44
N TYR A 68 -8.97 -0.18 0.46
CA TYR A 68 -9.21 0.11 1.86
C TYR A 68 -8.99 1.59 2.21
N CYS A 69 -7.87 2.19 1.83
CA CYS A 69 -7.66 3.61 2.10
C CYS A 69 -8.23 4.54 1.03
N LEU A 70 -8.80 4.00 -0.05
CA LEU A 70 -9.38 4.76 -1.16
C LEU A 70 -8.41 5.82 -1.70
N ARG A 71 -7.16 5.40 -1.93
CA ARG A 71 -6.08 6.23 -2.47
C ARG A 71 -5.33 5.46 -3.55
N LEU A 72 -4.84 6.19 -4.55
CA LEU A 72 -3.76 5.72 -5.40
C LEU A 72 -2.45 5.75 -4.60
N ARG A 73 -1.71 4.64 -4.63
CA ARG A 73 -0.41 4.50 -3.96
C ARG A 73 0.59 3.93 -4.94
N SER A 74 1.86 4.31 -4.80
CA SER A 74 2.94 3.69 -5.58
C SER A 74 3.01 2.19 -5.33
N ALA A 75 3.44 1.43 -6.34
CA ALA A 75 3.70 0.00 -6.29
C ALA A 75 4.50 -0.43 -5.04
N VAL A 76 5.45 0.38 -4.60
CA VAL A 76 6.30 0.11 -3.43
C VAL A 76 5.50 -0.04 -2.12
N ARG A 77 4.27 0.48 -2.10
CA ARG A 77 3.35 0.38 -0.96
C ARG A 77 2.48 -0.89 -1.02
N PHE A 78 2.70 -1.78 -1.98
CA PHE A 78 2.00 -3.04 -2.12
C PHE A 78 2.96 -4.21 -2.08
N ALA A 79 2.50 -5.36 -1.58
CA ALA A 79 3.22 -6.61 -1.76
C ALA A 79 3.18 -7.02 -3.24
N ASP A 80 4.25 -7.60 -3.78
CA ASP A 80 4.36 -8.01 -5.18
C ASP A 80 3.20 -8.88 -5.64
N ARG A 81 2.70 -9.77 -4.77
CA ARG A 81 1.52 -10.60 -5.04
C ARG A 81 0.24 -9.81 -5.29
N MET A 82 0.16 -8.58 -4.81
CA MET A 82 -0.94 -7.66 -5.08
C MET A 82 -0.84 -7.00 -6.45
N LEU A 83 0.34 -7.00 -7.08
CA LEU A 83 0.57 -6.32 -8.35
C LEU A 83 0.71 -7.30 -9.53
N ARG A 84 0.82 -8.60 -9.25
CA ARG A 84 1.04 -9.65 -10.26
C ARG A 84 -0.21 -10.48 -10.53
N ARG A 85 -0.18 -11.21 -11.66
CA ARG A 85 -1.20 -12.19 -12.07
C ARG A 85 -2.61 -11.57 -12.06
N ARG A 86 -3.60 -12.26 -11.47
CA ARG A 86 -5.00 -11.84 -11.43
C ARG A 86 -5.21 -10.49 -10.73
N ARG A 87 -4.27 -10.03 -9.89
CA ARG A 87 -4.35 -8.75 -9.18
C ARG A 87 -3.55 -7.63 -9.87
N GLY A 88 -2.93 -7.89 -11.02
CA GLY A 88 -2.28 -6.84 -11.81
C GLY A 88 -3.26 -5.79 -12.33
N ARG A 89 -2.74 -4.73 -12.96
CA ARG A 89 -3.51 -3.57 -13.43
C ARG A 89 -4.76 -3.97 -14.23
N SER A 90 -4.58 -4.83 -15.22
CA SER A 90 -5.64 -5.38 -16.08
C SER A 90 -6.21 -6.72 -15.58
N GLY A 91 -5.91 -7.10 -14.34
CA GLY A 91 -6.32 -8.37 -13.76
C GLY A 91 -7.75 -8.36 -13.24
N ARG A 92 -8.45 -9.51 -13.34
CA ARG A 92 -9.85 -9.65 -12.86
C ARG A 92 -10.02 -9.40 -11.36
N ASP A 93 -8.97 -9.59 -10.58
CA ASP A 93 -8.92 -9.34 -9.13
C ASP A 93 -8.21 -8.02 -8.79
N ALA A 94 -8.01 -7.12 -9.76
CA ALA A 94 -7.44 -5.78 -9.55
C ALA A 94 -8.11 -5.04 -8.39
N GLY A 95 -9.44 -5.12 -8.34
CA GLY A 95 -10.22 -4.49 -7.27
C GLY A 95 -10.09 -5.12 -5.88
N LYS A 96 -9.32 -6.19 -5.73
CA LYS A 96 -9.05 -6.83 -4.42
C LYS A 96 -7.70 -6.40 -3.83
N ARG A 97 -6.98 -5.47 -4.46
CA ARG A 97 -5.71 -4.93 -3.97
C ARG A 97 -5.88 -4.12 -2.70
N PHE A 98 -4.88 -4.20 -1.85
CA PHE A 98 -4.72 -3.32 -0.69
C PHE A 98 -3.24 -3.07 -0.40
N CYS A 99 -2.92 -1.87 0.06
CA CYS A 99 -1.55 -1.49 0.40
C CYS A 99 -1.11 -2.17 1.71
N VAL A 100 0.20 -2.22 1.92
CA VAL A 100 0.84 -2.86 3.09
C VAL A 100 0.35 -2.23 4.39
N GLU A 101 0.27 -0.91 4.48
CA GLU A 101 -0.31 -0.19 5.63
C GLU A 101 -1.72 -0.68 5.96
N CYS A 102 -2.60 -0.79 4.95
CA CYS A 102 -3.96 -1.28 5.16
C CYS A 102 -4.00 -2.78 5.48
N GLY A 103 -2.98 -3.54 5.07
CA GLY A 103 -2.85 -4.95 5.42
C GLY A 103 -2.44 -5.16 6.88
N MET A 104 -1.64 -4.24 7.44
CA MET A 104 -1.19 -4.26 8.84
C MET A 104 -2.22 -3.70 9.81
N GLN A 105 -3.11 -2.80 9.36
CA GLN A 105 -4.12 -2.20 10.23
C GLN A 105 -5.34 -3.12 10.42
N PRO A 106 -5.68 -3.50 11.66
CA PRO A 106 -6.95 -4.15 11.96
C PRO A 106 -8.10 -3.17 11.71
N ARG A 107 -9.13 -3.60 10.97
CA ARG A 107 -10.27 -2.72 10.62
C ARG A 107 -11.61 -3.16 11.21
N ARG A 108 -11.81 -4.47 11.41
CA ARG A 108 -12.99 -5.10 12.05
C ARG A 108 -12.62 -6.54 12.48
N GLY A 109 -11.60 -6.67 13.33
CA GLY A 109 -10.97 -7.96 13.65
C GLY A 109 -9.50 -7.96 13.30
N GLU A 110 -8.95 -9.12 12.94
CA GLU A 110 -7.51 -9.29 12.71
C GLU A 110 -6.98 -8.53 11.49
N ALA A 111 -5.72 -8.10 11.58
CA ALA A 111 -4.98 -7.57 10.44
C ALA A 111 -4.89 -8.62 9.32
N ARG A 112 -4.90 -8.19 8.06
CA ARG A 112 -4.72 -9.11 6.92
C ARG A 112 -3.32 -9.71 6.90
N TYR A 113 -2.35 -8.99 7.45
CA TYR A 113 -1.01 -9.45 7.73
C TYR A 113 -0.83 -9.49 9.25
N GLY A 114 -0.83 -10.70 9.81
CA GLY A 114 -0.52 -10.94 11.22
C GLY A 114 0.94 -11.36 11.44
N PRO A 115 1.35 -11.62 12.69
CA PRO A 115 2.66 -12.19 13.00
C PRO A 115 2.94 -13.46 12.18
N GLY A 116 4.15 -13.57 11.64
CA GLY A 116 4.57 -14.62 10.71
C GLY A 116 4.19 -14.38 9.25
N ALA A 117 3.43 -13.32 8.94
CA ALA A 117 3.09 -13.01 7.56
C ALA A 117 4.35 -12.68 6.74
N GLN A 118 4.59 -13.51 5.73
CA GLN A 118 5.67 -13.40 4.76
C GLN A 118 5.21 -12.62 3.53
N LEU A 119 5.94 -11.57 3.17
CA LEU A 119 5.63 -10.71 2.03
C LEU A 119 6.90 -10.48 1.20
N VAL A 120 6.69 -10.14 -0.06
CA VAL A 120 7.75 -9.65 -0.94
C VAL A 120 7.32 -8.28 -1.42
N ILE A 121 8.18 -7.28 -1.28
CA ILE A 121 7.95 -5.90 -1.72
C ILE A 121 9.13 -5.49 -2.56
N GLN A 122 8.91 -5.24 -3.86
CA GLN A 122 9.97 -4.95 -4.83
C GLN A 122 11.07 -6.02 -4.82
N GLY A 123 10.69 -7.29 -4.72
CA GLY A 123 11.64 -8.40 -4.63
C GLY A 123 12.29 -8.60 -3.25
N VAL A 124 12.13 -7.68 -2.29
CA VAL A 124 12.69 -7.81 -0.95
C VAL A 124 11.77 -8.64 -0.06
N PHE A 125 12.31 -9.71 0.54
CA PHE A 125 11.60 -10.53 1.51
C PHE A 125 11.48 -9.81 2.85
N VAL A 126 10.24 -9.60 3.30
CA VAL A 126 9.91 -8.94 4.57
C VAL A 126 8.88 -9.75 5.33
N VAL A 127 8.88 -9.60 6.64
CA VAL A 127 8.02 -10.36 7.54
C VAL A 127 7.52 -9.48 8.67
N ILE A 128 6.34 -9.80 9.19
CA ILE A 128 5.94 -9.36 10.54
C ILE A 128 6.48 -10.41 11.50
N CYS A 129 7.59 -10.12 12.18
CA CYS A 129 8.33 -11.11 12.96
C CYS A 129 7.46 -11.75 14.06
N VAL A 130 7.48 -13.08 14.19
CA VAL A 130 6.75 -13.75 15.28
C VAL A 130 7.32 -13.42 16.66
N ALA A 131 8.63 -13.19 16.76
CA ALA A 131 9.31 -12.89 18.03
C ALA A 131 9.12 -11.43 18.46
N CYS A 132 9.62 -10.47 17.67
CA CYS A 132 9.60 -9.05 18.05
C CYS A 132 8.39 -8.27 17.53
N LYS A 133 7.50 -8.89 16.74
CA LYS A 133 6.30 -8.27 16.14
C LYS A 133 6.55 -7.11 15.17
N GLU A 134 7.81 -6.76 14.93
CA GLU A 134 8.20 -5.72 13.98
C GLU A 134 8.05 -6.15 12.53
N PHE A 135 7.74 -5.16 11.68
CA PHE A 135 7.77 -5.28 10.23
C PHE A 135 9.19 -5.00 9.72
N ALA A 136 9.91 -6.04 9.30
CA ALA A 136 11.33 -5.95 8.95
C ALA A 136 11.73 -6.92 7.85
N ILE A 137 12.98 -6.81 7.36
CA ILE A 137 13.58 -7.78 6.44
C ILE A 137 13.51 -9.17 7.08
N GLY A 138 12.99 -10.14 6.32
CA GLY A 138 12.82 -11.51 6.78
C GLY A 138 14.13 -12.29 6.77
N GLY A 139 14.33 -13.17 7.76
CA GLY A 139 15.45 -14.09 7.79
C GLY A 139 15.18 -15.30 6.89
N CYS A 140 16.22 -15.82 6.24
CA CYS A 140 16.13 -17.02 5.42
C CYS A 140 16.88 -18.18 6.10
N ASP A 141 16.38 -19.41 5.91
CA ASP A 141 17.10 -20.61 6.30
C ASP A 141 18.31 -20.86 5.40
N ARG A 142 19.12 -21.87 5.74
CA ARG A 142 20.30 -22.30 4.97
C ARG A 142 20.01 -22.71 3.51
N PHE A 143 18.75 -22.92 3.15
CA PHE A 143 18.30 -23.25 1.80
C PHE A 143 17.69 -22.04 1.07
N GLY A 144 17.77 -20.84 1.66
CA GLY A 144 17.20 -19.62 1.11
C GLY A 144 15.69 -19.50 1.27
N ARG A 145 15.04 -20.34 2.09
CA ARG A 145 13.59 -20.27 2.33
C ARG A 145 13.28 -19.26 3.42
N GLY A 146 12.28 -18.42 3.18
CA GLY A 146 11.84 -17.41 4.12
C GLY A 146 11.31 -18.01 5.43
N THR A 147 11.78 -17.48 6.56
CA THR A 147 11.34 -17.85 7.91
C THR A 147 10.26 -16.88 8.42
N PRO A 148 9.49 -17.24 9.46
CA PRO A 148 8.53 -16.32 10.09
C PRO A 148 9.21 -15.29 11.02
N TYR A 149 10.54 -15.19 11.02
CA TYR A 149 11.32 -14.28 11.86
C TYR A 149 12.02 -13.23 11.00
N CYS A 150 12.20 -12.03 11.54
CA CYS A 150 13.09 -11.05 10.91
C CYS A 150 14.54 -11.53 10.96
N ALA A 151 15.38 -11.01 10.06
CA ALA A 151 16.79 -11.41 9.94
C ALA A 151 17.52 -11.39 11.31
N ARG A 152 17.36 -10.31 12.07
CA ARG A 152 17.94 -10.17 13.42
C ARG A 152 17.49 -11.26 14.39
N CYS A 153 16.19 -11.51 14.51
CA CYS A 153 15.67 -12.53 15.43
C CYS A 153 16.05 -13.95 14.98
N TRP A 154 16.16 -14.17 13.68
CA TRP A 154 16.59 -15.45 13.12
C TRP A 154 18.06 -15.74 13.46
N GLU A 155 18.95 -14.78 13.25
CA GLU A 155 20.38 -14.91 13.61
C GLU A 155 20.61 -15.16 15.10
N THR A 156 19.81 -14.56 15.98
CA THR A 156 19.88 -14.86 17.42
C THR A 156 19.48 -16.31 17.71
N LYS A 157 18.43 -16.80 17.04
CA LYS A 157 17.90 -18.15 17.27
C LYS A 157 18.85 -19.23 16.74
N GLU A 158 19.47 -19.02 15.60
CA GLU A 158 20.45 -19.98 15.05
C GLU A 158 21.69 -20.06 15.95
N ARG A 159 22.20 -18.93 16.46
CA ARG A 159 23.31 -18.94 17.44
C ARG A 159 22.97 -19.72 18.71
N GLN A 160 21.75 -19.57 19.23
CA GLN A 160 21.30 -20.33 20.41
C GLN A 160 21.27 -21.84 20.13
N ARG A 161 20.78 -22.25 18.96
CA ARG A 161 20.74 -23.66 18.55
C ARG A 161 22.13 -24.28 18.41
N GLU A 162 23.10 -23.53 17.89
CA GLU A 162 24.48 -24.00 17.77
C GLU A 162 25.09 -24.27 19.15
N VAL A 163 24.89 -23.35 20.11
CA VAL A 163 25.35 -23.51 21.49
C VAL A 163 24.67 -24.72 22.17
N GLU A 164 23.37 -24.91 21.98
CA GLU A 164 22.64 -26.08 22.52
C GLU A 164 23.18 -27.40 21.96
N LEU A 165 23.48 -27.47 20.66
CA LEU A 165 24.01 -28.66 19.99
C LEU A 165 25.46 -29.00 20.38
N GLU A 166 26.26 -28.00 20.76
CA GLU A 166 27.61 -28.19 21.30
C GLU A 166 27.57 -28.66 22.76
N GLY A 167 26.61 -28.15 23.55
CA GLY A 167 26.41 -28.56 24.95
C GLY A 167 25.89 -29.98 25.13
N GLU A 168 25.12 -30.53 24.18
CA GLU A 168 24.63 -31.93 24.22
C GLU A 168 25.70 -32.97 23.84
N LYS A 169 26.86 -32.55 23.32
CA LYS A 169 27.95 -33.43 22.90
C LYS A 169 29.11 -33.53 23.90
N GLY A 170 29.07 -32.78 25.00
CA GLY A 170 30.06 -32.80 26.09
C GLY A 170 29.54 -33.53 27.31
#